data_AF-A0A1T5AP80-F1
#
_entry.id   AF-A0A1T5AP80-F1
#
_cell.length_a   1.000
_cell.length_b   1.000
_cell.length_c   1.000
_cell.angle_alpha   90.00
_cell.angle_beta   90.00
_cell.angle_gamma   90.00
#
_symmetry.space_group_name_H-M   'P 1'
#
loop_
_entity.id
_entity.type
_entity.pdbx_description
1 polymer ?
#
loop_
_entity_poly.entity_id
_entity_poly.type
_entity_poly.pdbx_seq_one_letter_code
_entity_poly.pdbx_strand_id
1 'polypeptide(L)'
;MKKLFYVGALSALLLSACGEETATVTPDEFKKLENGMSPDEVKEIVGGKSKNPDAKEDDDLYLFLEYDGENGVDKESTVSLSFKDGKLTGISENGLMKEKIKFTKEQEEQIAENVANAISKSSADPIDEYETTLKQIITKTKGNSNISMKDKEIIEAGKYSIELTSDIFIFVDVNKENNIEKISAAVSSNALSTQNKEVKIAFEALLQSADKTLSTQQQSAIMEKLGFTSDGKLVDHTEVYTLNNVTYAYHSSIENDSAILQAKLK
;
A
#
# COMPACT_ATOMS: atom_id res chain seq x y z
N MET A 1 38.16 -20.30 -62.09
CA MET A 1 37.78 -20.39 -60.66
C MET A 1 36.71 -19.34 -60.37
N LYS A 2 35.58 -19.83 -59.85
CA LYS A 2 34.43 -19.17 -59.19
C LYS A 2 33.96 -17.79 -59.70
N LYS A 3 32.87 -17.84 -60.48
CA LYS A 3 31.92 -16.76 -60.74
C LYS A 3 31.23 -16.37 -59.41
N LEU A 4 31.28 -15.11 -59.01
CA LEU A 4 30.41 -14.58 -57.95
C LEU A 4 29.03 -14.31 -58.54
N PHE A 5 28.03 -15.02 -58.04
CA PHE A 5 26.63 -14.68 -58.25
C PHE A 5 26.28 -13.51 -57.34
N TYR A 6 26.04 -12.34 -57.93
CA TYR A 6 25.29 -11.26 -57.31
C TYR A 6 23.81 -11.63 -57.43
N VAL A 7 23.24 -12.17 -56.36
CA VAL A 7 21.80 -12.21 -56.08
C VAL A 7 21.69 -11.28 -54.86
N GLY A 8 21.14 -10.08 -54.93
CA GLY A 8 19.84 -9.74 -55.50
C GLY A 8 18.87 -9.62 -54.34
N ALA A 9 18.71 -8.40 -53.81
CA ALA A 9 17.49 -7.97 -53.14
C ALA A 9 17.45 -6.44 -53.18
N LEU A 10 16.78 -5.95 -54.22
CA LEU A 10 16.06 -4.68 -54.21
C LEU A 10 15.15 -4.68 -52.98
N SER A 11 15.50 -3.98 -51.91
CA SER A 11 14.49 -3.58 -50.93
C SER A 11 13.91 -2.26 -51.42
N ALA A 12 12.77 -2.40 -52.11
CA ALA A 12 11.94 -1.30 -52.53
C ALA A 12 11.61 -0.42 -51.32
N LEU A 13 11.95 0.87 -51.43
CA LEU A 13 11.31 1.94 -50.68
C LEU A 13 9.81 1.91 -51.00
N LEU A 14 9.05 1.14 -50.24
CA LEU A 14 7.61 1.26 -50.17
C LEU A 14 7.30 2.43 -49.22
N LEU A 15 7.20 3.63 -49.80
CA LEU A 15 6.47 4.73 -49.20
C LEU A 15 4.98 4.35 -49.20
N SER A 16 4.55 3.57 -48.22
CA SER A 16 3.13 3.33 -47.97
C SER A 16 2.60 4.43 -47.07
N ALA A 17 1.91 5.40 -47.68
CA ALA A 17 0.87 6.15 -47.02
C ALA A 17 -0.29 5.18 -46.70
N CYS A 18 -0.30 4.61 -45.50
CA CYS A 18 -1.39 3.81 -44.94
C CYS A 18 -1.44 4.13 -43.44
N GLY A 19 -2.63 4.24 -42.86
CA GLY A 19 -2.76 4.39 -41.41
C GLY A 19 -1.96 3.29 -40.73
N GLU A 20 -0.96 3.67 -39.93
CA GLU A 20 -0.07 2.70 -39.30
C GLU A 20 -0.93 1.76 -38.46
N GLU A 21 -1.02 0.50 -38.89
CA GLU A 21 -1.69 -0.55 -38.12
C GLU A 21 -0.94 -0.75 -36.80
N THR A 22 -1.70 -1.11 -35.77
CA THR A 22 -1.14 -1.47 -34.47
C THR A 22 -0.18 -2.64 -34.65
N ALA A 23 1.07 -2.44 -34.29
CA ALA A 23 2.10 -3.45 -34.40
C ALA A 23 2.00 -4.48 -33.28
N THR A 24 2.47 -5.67 -33.61
CA THR A 24 2.71 -6.77 -32.68
C THR A 24 4.20 -6.95 -32.44
N VAL A 25 4.56 -7.59 -31.33
CA VAL A 25 5.95 -7.90 -30.98
C VAL A 25 6.13 -9.40 -30.89
N THR A 26 7.07 -9.94 -31.66
CA THR A 26 7.47 -11.34 -31.60
C THR A 26 8.58 -11.58 -30.56
N PRO A 27 8.80 -12.83 -30.10
CA PRO A 27 9.93 -13.17 -29.23
C PRO A 27 11.31 -12.75 -29.76
N ASP A 28 11.49 -12.72 -31.08
CA ASP A 28 12.77 -12.39 -31.69
C ASP A 28 12.98 -10.88 -31.86
N GLU A 29 11.91 -10.10 -32.02
CA GLU A 29 11.96 -8.63 -31.94
C GLU A 29 12.17 -8.19 -30.50
N PHE A 30 11.45 -8.79 -29.56
CA PHE A 30 11.59 -8.49 -28.13
C PHE A 30 13.04 -8.65 -27.63
N LYS A 31 13.75 -9.70 -28.05
CA LYS A 31 15.16 -9.92 -27.68
C LYS A 31 16.13 -8.87 -28.23
N LYS A 32 15.73 -8.10 -29.25
CA LYS A 32 16.55 -7.03 -29.82
C LYS A 32 16.36 -5.72 -29.07
N LEU A 33 15.34 -5.58 -28.24
CA LEU A 33 15.09 -4.39 -27.45
C LEU A 33 16.09 -4.31 -26.30
N GLU A 34 16.76 -3.16 -26.18
CA GLU A 34 17.75 -2.92 -25.14
C GLU A 34 17.52 -1.57 -24.48
N ASN A 35 17.82 -1.50 -23.17
CA ASN A 35 17.76 -0.24 -22.45
C ASN A 35 18.67 0.81 -23.11
N GLY A 36 18.18 2.05 -23.18
CA GLY A 36 18.87 3.18 -23.79
C GLY A 36 18.43 3.51 -25.22
N MET A 37 17.71 2.60 -25.90
CA MET A 37 17.12 2.85 -27.22
C MET A 37 16.09 3.98 -27.18
N SER A 38 16.03 4.77 -28.24
CA SER A 38 15.01 5.80 -28.46
C SER A 38 13.69 5.18 -28.98
N PRO A 39 12.55 5.90 -28.88
CA PRO A 39 11.29 5.44 -29.46
C PRO A 39 11.38 5.12 -30.96
N ASP A 40 12.18 5.86 -31.72
CA ASP A 40 12.36 5.63 -33.16
C ASP A 40 13.15 4.33 -33.43
N GLU A 41 14.24 4.08 -32.69
CA GLU A 41 14.99 2.82 -32.79
C GLU A 41 14.13 1.61 -32.41
N VAL A 42 13.27 1.76 -31.40
CA VAL A 42 12.30 0.72 -31.04
C VAL A 42 11.29 0.52 -32.16
N LYS A 43 10.76 1.59 -32.76
CA LYS A 43 9.81 1.51 -33.88
C LYS A 43 10.41 0.81 -35.11
N GLU A 44 11.70 0.95 -35.36
CA GLU A 44 12.40 0.19 -36.41
C GLU A 44 12.45 -1.32 -36.13
N ILE A 45 12.45 -1.73 -34.85
CA ILE A 45 12.47 -3.13 -34.43
C ILE A 45 11.07 -3.74 -34.46
N VAL A 46 10.09 -3.06 -33.84
CA VAL A 46 8.73 -3.60 -33.62
C VAL A 46 7.77 -3.27 -34.75
N GLY A 47 8.08 -2.25 -35.55
CA GLY A 47 7.20 -1.76 -36.60
C GLY A 47 5.99 -0.98 -36.08
N GLY A 48 5.26 -0.34 -37.00
CA GLY A 48 3.94 0.26 -36.77
C GLY A 48 3.78 1.15 -35.53
N LYS A 49 2.55 1.21 -34.99
CA LYS A 49 2.21 1.95 -33.77
C LYS A 49 1.93 1.02 -32.61
N SER A 50 2.13 1.52 -31.39
CA SER A 50 1.65 0.85 -30.18
C SER A 50 0.11 0.85 -30.11
N LYS A 51 -0.47 0.04 -29.21
CA LYS A 51 -1.91 -0.02 -28.89
C LYS A 51 -2.45 1.31 -28.37
N ASN A 52 -1.57 2.15 -27.83
CA ASN A 52 -1.85 3.48 -27.31
C ASN A 52 -1.16 4.55 -28.17
N PRO A 53 -1.61 4.77 -29.42
CA PRO A 53 -0.91 5.61 -30.40
C PRO A 53 -0.86 7.10 -30.04
N ASP A 54 -1.73 7.54 -29.12
CA ASP A 54 -1.79 8.92 -28.63
C ASP A 54 -0.96 9.13 -27.35
N ALA A 55 -0.23 8.12 -26.88
CA ALA A 55 0.66 8.24 -25.74
C ALA A 55 1.76 9.28 -26.00
N LYS A 56 2.00 10.14 -25.01
CA LYS A 56 3.01 11.20 -25.05
C LYS A 56 3.80 11.16 -23.75
N GLU A 57 4.99 11.73 -23.77
CA GLU A 57 5.73 11.99 -22.54
C GLU A 57 4.89 12.89 -21.62
N ASP A 58 4.82 12.51 -20.33
CA ASP A 58 4.21 13.32 -19.28
C ASP A 58 5.19 14.41 -18.77
N ASP A 59 4.75 15.18 -17.77
CA ASP A 59 5.54 16.26 -17.17
C ASP A 59 6.83 15.76 -16.49
N ASP A 60 6.89 14.47 -16.14
CA ASP A 60 8.06 13.79 -15.56
C ASP A 60 8.94 13.09 -16.63
N LEU A 61 8.68 13.38 -17.92
CA LEU A 61 9.35 12.84 -19.10
C LEU A 61 9.21 11.32 -19.22
N TYR A 62 8.13 10.74 -18.71
CA TYR A 62 7.80 9.33 -18.87
C TYR A 62 6.86 9.10 -20.05
N LEU A 63 7.20 8.13 -20.89
CA LEU A 63 6.34 7.63 -21.96
C LEU A 63 6.17 6.12 -21.81
N PHE A 64 4.94 5.65 -21.89
CA PHE A 64 4.61 4.22 -21.83
C PHE A 64 3.98 3.76 -23.14
N LEU A 65 4.53 2.70 -23.74
CA LEU A 65 4.01 2.10 -24.97
C LEU A 65 3.64 0.64 -24.73
N GLU A 66 2.50 0.21 -25.26
CA GLU A 66 2.01 -1.17 -25.14
C GLU A 66 1.81 -1.81 -26.51
N TYR A 67 2.22 -3.08 -26.64
CA TYR A 67 2.09 -3.87 -27.86
C TYR A 67 1.48 -5.24 -27.56
N ASP A 68 0.73 -5.75 -28.52
CA ASP A 68 0.30 -7.15 -28.49
C ASP A 68 1.48 -8.07 -28.84
N GLY A 69 1.58 -9.19 -28.15
CA GLY A 69 2.54 -10.24 -28.45
C GLY A 69 2.06 -11.10 -29.60
N GLU A 70 2.94 -11.38 -30.56
CA GLU A 70 2.69 -12.32 -31.65
C GLU A 70 3.59 -13.54 -31.47
N ASN A 71 3.05 -14.74 -31.70
CA ASN A 71 3.78 -16.00 -31.53
C ASN A 71 4.37 -16.20 -30.12
N GLY A 72 3.77 -15.57 -29.11
CA GLY A 72 4.10 -15.80 -27.71
C GLY A 72 3.68 -17.18 -27.21
N VAL A 73 4.22 -17.57 -26.06
CA VAL A 73 3.80 -18.78 -25.34
C VAL A 73 2.30 -18.75 -25.07
N ASP A 74 1.76 -17.58 -24.70
CA ASP A 74 0.33 -17.30 -24.61
C ASP A 74 -0.18 -16.47 -25.79
N LYS A 75 -1.37 -16.82 -26.27
CA LYS A 75 -2.03 -16.17 -27.42
C LYS A 75 -2.40 -14.71 -27.19
N GLU A 76 -2.57 -14.31 -25.93
CA GLU A 76 -2.91 -12.95 -25.53
C GLU A 76 -1.72 -12.28 -24.85
N SER A 77 -0.50 -12.62 -25.27
CA SER A 77 0.71 -12.05 -24.70
C SER A 77 0.79 -10.54 -24.94
N THR A 78 1.47 -9.81 -24.06
CA THR A 78 1.67 -8.36 -24.19
C THR A 78 3.11 -7.98 -23.90
N VAL A 79 3.53 -6.86 -24.48
CA VAL A 79 4.83 -6.22 -24.24
C VAL A 79 4.59 -4.77 -23.82
N SER A 80 5.28 -4.35 -22.78
CA SER A 80 5.19 -3.00 -22.24
C SER A 80 6.58 -2.38 -22.17
N LEU A 81 6.70 -1.17 -22.74
CA LEU A 81 7.95 -0.43 -22.85
C LEU A 81 7.80 0.91 -22.13
N SER A 82 8.75 1.21 -21.25
CA SER A 82 8.79 2.45 -20.48
C SER A 82 10.00 3.27 -20.88
N PHE A 83 9.77 4.49 -21.32
CA PHE A 83 10.78 5.46 -21.66
C PHE A 83 10.85 6.54 -20.58
N LYS A 84 12.06 7.00 -20.30
CA LYS A 84 12.32 8.16 -19.47
C LYS A 84 13.34 9.04 -20.17
N ASP A 85 13.04 10.33 -20.32
CA ASP A 85 13.93 11.28 -21.00
C ASP A 85 14.31 10.77 -22.40
N GLY A 86 13.31 10.35 -23.19
CA GLY A 86 13.48 9.80 -24.53
C GLY A 86 14.23 8.47 -24.64
N LYS A 87 14.55 7.78 -23.53
CA LYS A 87 15.33 6.53 -23.52
C LYS A 87 14.56 5.38 -22.90
N LEU A 88 14.63 4.21 -23.53
CA LEU A 88 14.04 2.97 -23.02
C LEU A 88 14.72 2.60 -21.69
N THR A 89 13.95 2.51 -20.62
CA THR A 89 14.43 2.19 -19.28
C THR A 89 13.75 0.97 -18.68
N GLY A 90 12.57 0.61 -19.17
CA GLY A 90 11.82 -0.57 -18.75
C GLY A 90 11.35 -1.37 -19.94
N ILE A 91 11.61 -2.68 -19.90
CA ILE A 91 11.17 -3.65 -20.88
C ILE A 91 10.50 -4.79 -20.09
N SER A 92 9.22 -5.03 -20.32
CA SER A 92 8.50 -6.14 -19.70
C SER A 92 7.62 -6.86 -20.71
N GLU A 93 7.41 -8.15 -20.45
CA GLU A 93 6.52 -9.02 -21.21
C GLU A 93 5.63 -9.81 -20.26
N ASN A 94 4.45 -10.18 -20.75
CA ASN A 94 3.53 -11.06 -20.05
C ASN A 94 2.98 -12.10 -21.03
N GLY A 95 3.50 -13.33 -20.97
CA GLY A 95 3.04 -14.42 -21.83
C GLY A 95 3.82 -14.58 -23.13
N LEU A 96 4.75 -13.68 -23.46
CA LEU A 96 5.46 -13.71 -24.76
C LEU A 96 6.59 -14.74 -24.73
N MET A 97 7.45 -14.66 -23.71
CA MET A 97 8.64 -15.50 -23.58
C MET A 97 8.42 -16.67 -22.62
N LYS A 98 7.47 -16.54 -21.69
CA LYS A 98 7.12 -17.52 -20.66
C LYS A 98 5.60 -17.54 -20.49
N GLU A 99 5.06 -18.67 -20.02
CA GLU A 99 3.63 -18.72 -19.65
C GLU A 99 3.31 -17.63 -18.63
N LYS A 100 2.18 -16.94 -18.83
CA LYS A 100 1.61 -16.02 -17.85
C LYS A 100 1.48 -16.75 -16.52
N ILE A 101 1.93 -16.10 -15.46
CA ILE A 101 1.65 -16.57 -14.10
C ILE A 101 0.14 -16.46 -13.92
N LYS A 102 -0.58 -17.58 -14.02
CA LYS A 102 -2.00 -17.65 -13.73
C LYS A 102 -2.17 -17.67 -12.23
N PHE A 103 -2.62 -16.55 -11.68
CA PHE A 103 -3.07 -16.49 -10.30
C PHE A 103 -4.38 -17.26 -10.16
N THR A 104 -4.59 -17.91 -9.03
CA THR A 104 -5.91 -18.44 -8.69
C THR A 104 -6.89 -17.28 -8.47
N LYS A 105 -8.20 -17.50 -8.61
CA LYS A 105 -9.20 -16.47 -8.28
C LYS A 105 -9.01 -15.86 -6.89
N GLU A 106 -8.63 -16.69 -5.93
CA GLU A 106 -8.37 -16.27 -4.55
C GLU A 106 -7.14 -15.35 -4.46
N GLN A 107 -6.10 -15.61 -5.26
CA GLN A 107 -4.92 -14.73 -5.37
C GLN A 107 -5.25 -13.44 -6.12
N GLU A 108 -6.07 -13.48 -7.17
CA GLU A 108 -6.52 -12.29 -7.91
C GLU A 108 -7.38 -11.37 -7.03
N GLU A 109 -8.31 -11.94 -6.24
CA GLU A 109 -9.12 -11.20 -5.27
C GLU A 109 -8.25 -10.55 -4.20
N GLN A 110 -7.25 -11.28 -3.69
CA GLN A 110 -6.32 -10.75 -2.70
C GLN A 110 -5.40 -9.66 -3.26
N ILE A 111 -4.96 -9.79 -4.52
CA ILE A 111 -4.20 -8.74 -5.21
C ILE A 111 -5.08 -7.52 -5.44
N ALA A 112 -6.33 -7.69 -5.87
CA ALA A 112 -7.27 -6.59 -6.08
C ALA A 112 -7.59 -5.85 -4.76
N GLU A 113 -7.79 -6.59 -3.66
CA GLU A 113 -7.94 -6.01 -2.32
C GLU A 113 -6.70 -5.22 -1.91
N ASN A 114 -5.50 -5.79 -2.11
CA ASN A 114 -4.24 -5.13 -1.77
C ASN A 114 -3.98 -3.88 -2.64
N VAL A 115 -4.34 -3.90 -3.93
CA VAL A 115 -4.21 -2.77 -4.85
C VAL A 115 -5.23 -1.68 -4.54
N ALA A 116 -6.49 -2.03 -4.23
CA ALA A 116 -7.48 -1.07 -3.76
C ALA A 116 -7.04 -0.41 -2.44
N ASN A 117 -6.46 -1.18 -1.53
CA ASN A 117 -5.86 -0.69 -0.29
C ASN A 117 -4.58 0.15 -0.50
N ALA A 118 -3.93 0.04 -1.66
CA ALA A 118 -2.75 0.83 -2.01
C ALA A 118 -3.13 2.14 -2.75
N ILE A 119 -4.15 2.09 -3.60
CA ILE A 119 -4.69 3.27 -4.31
C ILE A 119 -5.39 4.22 -3.32
N SER A 120 -6.05 3.69 -2.28
CA SER A 120 -6.60 4.52 -1.20
C SER A 120 -5.52 5.25 -0.38
N LYS A 121 -4.27 4.78 -0.36
CA LYS A 121 -3.15 5.41 0.39
C LYS A 121 -2.55 6.65 -0.27
N SER A 122 -2.78 6.88 -1.56
CA SER A 122 -2.14 7.99 -2.30
C SER A 122 -2.90 9.33 -2.21
N SER A 123 -4.06 9.38 -1.55
CA SER A 123 -4.84 10.62 -1.35
C SER A 123 -5.64 10.69 -0.04
N ALA A 124 -5.48 9.72 0.87
CA ALA A 124 -6.23 9.69 2.12
C ALA A 124 -5.63 10.64 3.17
N ASP A 125 -6.49 11.34 3.89
CA ASP A 125 -6.13 12.04 5.12
C ASP A 125 -5.48 11.02 6.07
N PRO A 126 -4.32 11.28 6.70
CA PRO A 126 -3.66 10.33 7.61
C PRO A 126 -4.58 9.82 8.72
N ILE A 127 -5.61 10.58 9.10
CA ILE A 127 -6.65 10.09 10.01
C ILE A 127 -7.56 9.02 9.38
N ASP A 128 -7.85 9.09 8.07
CA ASP A 128 -8.61 8.07 7.33
C ASP A 128 -7.80 6.76 7.24
N GLU A 129 -6.49 6.86 6.98
CA GLU A 129 -5.61 5.68 6.98
C GLU A 129 -5.55 5.07 8.38
N TYR A 130 -5.42 5.90 9.42
CA TYR A 130 -5.41 5.45 10.80
C TYR A 130 -6.72 4.75 11.18
N GLU A 131 -7.87 5.36 10.86
CA GLU A 131 -9.19 4.79 11.13
C GLU A 131 -9.35 3.42 10.45
N THR A 132 -8.93 3.31 9.19
CA THR A 132 -8.96 2.05 8.43
C THR A 132 -8.06 1.00 9.08
N THR A 133 -6.83 1.38 9.45
CA THR A 133 -5.87 0.49 10.11
C THR A 133 -6.41 0.00 11.46
N LEU A 134 -6.95 0.91 12.27
CA LEU A 134 -7.53 0.59 13.58
C LEU A 134 -8.72 -0.37 13.43
N LYS A 135 -9.62 -0.11 12.47
CA LYS A 135 -10.77 -0.97 12.18
C LYS A 135 -10.36 -2.38 11.77
N GLN A 136 -9.31 -2.52 10.98
CA GLN A 136 -8.74 -3.82 10.60
C GLN A 136 -8.16 -4.55 11.82
N ILE A 137 -7.38 -3.86 12.66
CA ILE A 137 -6.80 -4.44 13.88
C ILE A 137 -7.92 -4.94 14.80
N ILE A 138 -8.89 -4.09 15.13
CA ILE A 138 -10.01 -4.45 16.00
C ILE A 138 -10.82 -5.61 15.43
N THR A 139 -11.11 -5.61 14.13
CA THR A 139 -11.87 -6.70 13.50
C THR A 139 -11.14 -8.04 13.62
N LYS A 140 -9.82 -8.04 13.49
CA LYS A 140 -8.98 -9.23 13.62
C LYS A 140 -8.89 -9.73 15.06
N THR A 141 -8.86 -8.83 16.04
CA THR A 141 -8.62 -9.18 17.45
C THR A 141 -9.89 -9.32 18.30
N LYS A 142 -11.05 -8.80 17.84
CA LYS A 142 -12.27 -8.75 18.66
C LYS A 142 -12.75 -10.12 19.16
N GLY A 143 -12.61 -11.18 18.36
CA GLY A 143 -13.17 -12.49 18.68
C GLY A 143 -14.66 -12.40 19.07
N ASN A 144 -15.02 -12.93 20.25
CA ASN A 144 -16.37 -12.84 20.84
C ASN A 144 -16.59 -11.62 21.76
N SER A 145 -15.76 -10.58 21.70
CA SER A 145 -15.99 -9.34 22.48
C SER A 145 -17.12 -8.52 21.88
N ASN A 146 -17.68 -7.61 22.67
CA ASN A 146 -18.72 -6.68 22.23
C ASN A 146 -18.14 -5.36 21.70
N ILE A 147 -16.81 -5.26 21.56
CA ILE A 147 -16.17 -4.06 21.03
C ILE A 147 -16.68 -3.82 19.60
N SER A 148 -17.09 -2.59 19.36
CA SER A 148 -17.41 -2.08 18.04
C SER A 148 -16.51 -0.89 17.77
N MET A 149 -16.57 -0.33 16.57
CA MET A 149 -15.85 0.91 16.27
C MET A 149 -16.83 1.77 15.50
N LYS A 150 -17.15 2.94 16.04
CA LYS A 150 -17.86 3.99 15.31
C LYS A 150 -16.89 4.72 14.39
N ASP A 151 -17.44 5.46 13.44
CA ASP A 151 -16.65 6.34 12.60
C ASP A 151 -16.06 7.48 13.43
N LYS A 152 -14.94 8.05 12.98
CA LYS A 152 -14.30 9.17 13.66
C LYS A 152 -15.20 10.41 13.73
N GLU A 153 -15.07 11.13 14.83
CA GLU A 153 -15.69 12.44 15.03
C GLU A 153 -14.61 13.50 15.29
N ILE A 154 -14.79 14.69 14.74
CA ILE A 154 -13.90 15.83 15.00
C ILE A 154 -14.35 16.50 16.29
N ILE A 155 -13.46 16.55 17.29
CA ILE A 155 -13.72 17.23 18.56
C ILE A 155 -13.37 18.71 18.43
N GLU A 156 -12.19 18.97 17.87
CA GLU A 156 -11.69 20.29 17.53
C GLU A 156 -10.64 20.17 16.42
N ALA A 157 -10.13 21.30 15.92
CA ALA A 157 -9.15 21.31 14.83
C ALA A 157 -7.92 20.45 15.17
N GLY A 158 -7.68 19.41 14.37
CA GLY A 158 -6.56 18.48 14.56
C GLY A 158 -6.77 17.46 15.68
N LYS A 159 -7.97 17.32 16.25
CA LYS A 159 -8.28 16.31 17.27
C LYS A 159 -9.53 15.54 16.95
N TYR A 160 -9.40 14.22 16.97
CA TYR A 160 -10.44 13.29 16.59
C TYR A 160 -10.72 12.31 17.72
N SER A 161 -11.99 11.90 17.88
CA SER A 161 -12.41 10.79 18.73
C SER A 161 -12.97 9.65 17.89
N ILE A 162 -12.73 8.43 18.35
CA ILE A 162 -13.33 7.20 17.83
C ILE A 162 -13.88 6.44 19.04
N GLU A 163 -15.18 6.24 19.10
CA GLU A 163 -15.83 5.45 20.13
C GLU A 163 -15.73 3.96 19.81
N LEU A 164 -15.25 3.16 20.78
CA LEU A 164 -15.23 1.70 20.67
C LEU A 164 -16.38 1.07 21.44
N THR A 165 -16.59 1.55 22.66
CA THR A 165 -17.77 1.33 23.48
C THR A 165 -18.12 2.64 24.19
N SER A 166 -19.26 2.70 24.88
CA SER A 166 -19.63 3.90 25.67
C SER A 166 -18.62 4.29 26.75
N ASP A 167 -17.68 3.40 27.09
CA ASP A 167 -16.69 3.57 28.15
C ASP A 167 -15.24 3.55 27.63
N ILE A 168 -15.03 3.38 26.31
CA ILE A 168 -13.71 3.18 25.70
C ILE A 168 -13.62 4.05 24.45
N PHE A 169 -12.71 5.03 24.47
CA PHE A 169 -12.51 5.98 23.38
C PHE A 169 -11.05 6.01 22.95
N ILE A 170 -10.83 6.15 21.64
CA ILE A 170 -9.54 6.48 21.06
C ILE A 170 -9.54 7.94 20.65
N PHE A 171 -8.51 8.67 21.06
CA PHE A 171 -8.26 10.05 20.67
C PHE A 171 -7.01 10.12 19.80
N VAL A 172 -7.08 10.89 18.72
CA VAL A 172 -5.97 11.08 17.78
C VAL A 172 -5.71 12.56 17.61
N ASP A 173 -4.48 12.99 17.89
CA ASP A 173 -4.02 14.35 17.65
C ASP A 173 -3.16 14.38 16.37
N VAL A 174 -3.51 15.28 15.47
CA VAL A 174 -2.85 15.53 14.18
C VAL A 174 -2.27 16.94 14.20
N ASN A 175 -1.00 17.06 13.80
CA ASN A 175 -0.30 18.33 13.78
C ASN A 175 -0.63 19.15 12.51
N LYS A 176 -0.09 20.36 12.42
CA LYS A 176 -0.35 21.28 11.28
C LYS A 176 0.21 20.79 9.94
N GLU A 177 1.14 19.84 9.97
CA GLU A 177 1.73 19.19 8.80
C GLU A 177 0.94 17.93 8.39
N ASN A 178 -0.23 17.72 9.01
CA ASN A 178 -1.10 16.59 8.80
C ASN A 178 -0.54 15.25 9.29
N ASN A 179 0.45 15.25 10.19
CA ASN A 179 1.00 14.03 10.77
C ASN A 179 0.36 13.72 12.13
N ILE A 180 0.06 12.44 12.39
CA ILE A 180 -0.37 12.00 13.72
C ILE A 180 0.80 12.15 14.69
N GLU A 181 0.62 12.92 15.76
CA GLU A 181 1.64 13.12 16.80
C GLU A 181 1.35 12.32 18.07
N LYS A 182 0.07 12.00 18.31
CA LYS A 182 -0.35 11.38 19.56
C LYS A 182 -1.62 10.57 19.37
N ILE A 183 -1.63 9.38 19.96
CA ILE A 183 -2.80 8.50 20.03
C ILE A 183 -3.03 8.19 21.51
N SER A 184 -4.27 8.29 21.98
CA SER A 184 -4.63 7.95 23.37
C SER A 184 -5.85 7.04 23.41
N ALA A 185 -5.80 5.97 24.19
CA ALA A 185 -6.94 5.14 24.53
C ALA A 185 -7.36 5.48 25.96
N ALA A 186 -8.53 6.09 26.12
CA ALA A 186 -9.10 6.41 27.43
C ALA A 186 -10.21 5.43 27.77
N VAL A 187 -10.20 4.96 29.02
CA VAL A 187 -11.18 4.01 29.55
C VAL A 187 -11.68 4.46 30.91
N SER A 188 -12.98 4.26 31.17
CA SER A 188 -13.56 4.48 32.50
C SER A 188 -13.22 3.34 33.46
N SER A 189 -13.37 3.58 34.77
CA SER A 189 -13.31 2.51 35.78
C SER A 189 -14.36 1.42 35.56
N ASN A 190 -15.51 1.77 35.01
CA ASN A 190 -16.55 0.80 34.62
C ASN A 190 -16.04 -0.14 33.52
N ALA A 191 -15.38 0.39 32.48
CA ALA A 191 -14.76 -0.45 31.46
C ALA A 191 -13.66 -1.35 32.03
N LEU A 192 -12.80 -0.82 32.91
CA LEU A 192 -11.78 -1.63 33.57
C LEU A 192 -12.37 -2.78 34.39
N SER A 193 -13.48 -2.56 35.10
CA SER A 193 -14.08 -3.59 35.95
C SER A 193 -14.98 -4.59 35.17
N THR A 194 -15.68 -4.14 34.14
CA THR A 194 -16.73 -4.93 33.46
C THR A 194 -16.41 -5.32 32.01
N GLN A 195 -15.48 -4.62 31.36
CA GLN A 195 -15.13 -4.76 29.95
C GLN A 195 -13.61 -5.01 29.77
N ASN A 196 -13.00 -5.75 30.71
CA ASN A 196 -11.56 -6.04 30.73
C ASN A 196 -11.00 -6.53 29.38
N LYS A 197 -11.79 -7.33 28.65
CA LYS A 197 -11.39 -7.86 27.35
C LYS A 197 -11.34 -6.76 26.29
N GLU A 198 -12.35 -5.91 26.23
CA GLU A 198 -12.45 -4.77 25.32
C GLU A 198 -11.38 -3.72 25.63
N VAL A 199 -11.11 -3.43 26.91
CA VAL A 199 -10.01 -2.55 27.32
C VAL A 199 -8.67 -3.09 26.82
N LYS A 200 -8.40 -4.38 27.03
CA LYS A 200 -7.18 -5.01 26.55
C LYS A 200 -7.06 -4.91 25.02
N ILE A 201 -8.13 -5.19 24.28
CA ILE A 201 -8.16 -5.06 22.82
C ILE A 201 -7.86 -3.61 22.40
N ALA A 202 -8.46 -2.62 23.06
CA ALA A 202 -8.23 -1.21 22.74
C ALA A 202 -6.78 -0.79 22.97
N PHE A 203 -6.17 -1.22 24.08
CA PHE A 203 -4.78 -0.92 24.39
C PHE A 203 -3.81 -1.62 23.43
N GLU A 204 -4.01 -2.90 23.15
CA GLU A 204 -3.22 -3.64 22.14
C GLU A 204 -3.36 -3.02 20.75
N ALA A 205 -4.57 -2.59 20.38
CA ALA A 205 -4.82 -1.93 19.10
C ALA A 205 -4.10 -0.58 18.99
N LEU A 206 -4.06 0.22 20.07
CA LEU A 206 -3.27 1.46 20.13
C LEU A 206 -1.77 1.18 19.98
N LEU A 207 -1.23 0.18 20.68
CA LEU A 207 0.19 -0.17 20.55
C LEU A 207 0.53 -0.56 19.12
N GLN A 208 -0.28 -1.43 18.50
CA GLN A 208 -0.06 -1.92 17.15
C GLN A 208 -0.28 -0.84 16.08
N SER A 209 -1.20 0.09 16.29
CA SER A 209 -1.44 1.21 15.36
C SER A 209 -0.33 2.26 15.44
N ALA A 210 0.23 2.50 16.64
CA ALA A 210 1.35 3.41 16.85
C ALA A 210 2.68 2.86 16.33
N ASP A 211 2.91 1.54 16.46
CA ASP A 211 4.09 0.86 15.91
C ASP A 211 3.70 -0.51 15.33
N LYS A 212 3.56 -0.56 14.00
CA LYS A 212 3.18 -1.75 13.23
C LYS A 212 4.21 -2.87 13.32
N THR A 213 5.44 -2.61 13.79
CA THR A 213 6.52 -3.59 13.90
C THR A 213 6.49 -4.39 15.21
N LEU A 214 5.65 -3.98 16.18
CA LEU A 214 5.57 -4.66 17.47
C LEU A 214 4.99 -6.07 17.36
N SER A 215 5.77 -7.06 17.77
CA SER A 215 5.28 -8.41 18.04
C SER A 215 4.35 -8.44 19.26
N THR A 216 3.51 -9.48 19.36
CA THR A 216 2.64 -9.71 20.53
C THR A 216 3.41 -9.79 21.86
N GLN A 217 4.65 -10.30 21.83
CA GLN A 217 5.52 -10.37 23.00
C GLN A 217 5.97 -8.97 23.43
N GLN A 218 6.34 -8.10 22.48
CA GLN A 218 6.70 -6.72 22.77
C GLN A 218 5.50 -5.91 23.28
N GLN A 219 4.31 -6.10 22.72
CA GLN A 219 3.09 -5.45 23.20
C GLN A 219 2.80 -5.82 24.66
N SER A 220 2.86 -7.12 24.99
CA SER A 220 2.72 -7.60 26.37
C SER A 220 3.77 -7.00 27.30
N ALA A 221 5.03 -6.95 26.87
CA ALA A 221 6.13 -6.38 27.65
C ALA A 221 5.96 -4.87 27.89
N ILE A 222 5.45 -4.11 26.90
CA ILE A 222 5.13 -2.69 27.08
C ILE A 222 4.04 -2.53 28.15
N MET A 223 2.94 -3.29 28.04
CA MET A 223 1.85 -3.20 29.02
C MET A 223 2.30 -3.56 30.45
N GLU A 224 3.14 -4.60 30.59
CA GLU A 224 3.73 -4.96 31.88
C GLU A 224 4.65 -3.86 32.43
N LYS A 225 5.49 -3.27 31.57
CA LYS A 225 6.37 -2.15 31.95
C LYS A 225 5.61 -0.91 32.38
N LEU A 226 4.45 -0.66 31.77
CA LEU A 226 3.56 0.44 32.10
C LEU A 226 2.65 0.17 33.30
N GLY A 227 2.78 -1.01 33.94
CA GLY A 227 2.01 -1.37 35.13
C GLY A 227 0.53 -1.68 34.86
N PHE A 228 0.13 -1.92 33.61
CA PHE A 228 -1.24 -2.31 33.30
C PHE A 228 -1.50 -3.75 33.77
N THR A 229 -2.48 -3.90 34.66
CA THR A 229 -2.97 -5.20 35.12
C THR A 229 -4.39 -5.45 34.60
N SER A 230 -4.64 -6.65 34.09
CA SER A 230 -5.97 -7.05 33.63
C SER A 230 -6.91 -7.51 34.76
N ASP A 231 -6.62 -7.11 36.00
CA ASP A 231 -7.41 -7.46 37.19
C ASP A 231 -8.58 -6.48 37.42
N GLY A 232 -8.71 -5.47 36.56
CA GLY A 232 -9.80 -4.50 36.54
C GLY A 232 -9.81 -3.51 37.70
N LYS A 233 -8.73 -3.47 38.49
CA LYS A 233 -8.62 -2.55 39.62
C LYS A 233 -8.01 -1.23 39.18
N LEU A 234 -8.77 -0.16 39.36
CA LEU A 234 -8.23 1.18 39.18
C LEU A 234 -7.43 1.57 40.43
N VAL A 235 -6.14 1.88 40.21
CA VAL A 235 -5.23 2.42 41.21
C VAL A 235 -4.53 3.63 40.64
N ASP A 236 -4.14 4.60 41.47
CA ASP A 236 -3.34 5.73 40.99
C ASP A 236 -1.98 5.22 40.53
N HIS A 237 -1.69 5.38 39.24
CA HIS A 237 -0.42 4.95 38.66
C HIS A 237 -0.06 5.83 37.47
N THR A 238 1.23 6.07 37.28
CA THR A 238 1.75 6.75 36.11
C THR A 238 3.11 6.19 35.78
N GLU A 239 3.28 5.75 34.54
CA GLU A 239 4.53 5.16 34.08
C GLU A 239 4.76 5.49 32.61
N VAL A 240 6.03 5.60 32.22
CA VAL A 240 6.42 5.97 30.86
C VAL A 240 7.49 5.01 30.36
N TYR A 241 7.29 4.51 29.15
CA TYR A 241 8.21 3.58 28.51
C TYR A 241 8.43 3.95 27.04
N THR A 242 9.67 3.92 26.57
CA THR A 242 10.01 4.25 25.18
C THR A 242 10.55 3.03 24.46
N LEU A 243 10.02 2.74 23.27
CA LEU A 243 10.50 1.70 22.37
C LEU A 243 10.32 2.15 20.92
N ASN A 244 11.26 1.82 20.04
CA ASN A 244 11.18 2.12 18.60
C ASN A 244 10.82 3.58 18.26
N ASN A 245 11.37 4.53 19.03
CA ASN A 245 11.08 5.97 18.93
C ASN A 245 9.64 6.40 19.28
N VAL A 246 8.79 5.49 19.75
CA VAL A 246 7.48 5.80 20.31
C VAL A 246 7.57 5.87 21.82
N THR A 247 7.03 6.94 22.41
CA THR A 247 6.94 7.08 23.87
C THR A 247 5.53 6.70 24.31
N TYR A 248 5.43 5.62 25.07
CA TYR A 248 4.19 5.17 25.67
C TYR A 248 4.06 5.69 27.10
N ALA A 249 2.88 6.16 27.47
CA ALA A 249 2.59 6.59 28.83
C ALA A 249 1.27 5.97 29.27
N TYR A 250 1.24 5.36 30.45
CA TYR A 250 0.01 4.91 31.09
C TYR A 250 -0.23 5.78 32.31
N HIS A 251 -1.45 6.29 32.44
CA HIS A 251 -1.89 7.09 33.57
C HIS A 251 -3.26 6.60 34.01
N SER A 252 -3.38 6.16 35.26
CA SER A 252 -4.64 5.82 35.90
C SER A 252 -4.84 6.69 37.14
N SER A 253 -6.08 7.15 37.34
CA SER A 253 -6.42 8.06 38.41
C SER A 253 -7.79 7.70 39.00
N ILE A 254 -7.82 7.41 40.29
CA ILE A 254 -9.04 7.16 41.06
C ILE A 254 -9.90 8.43 41.09
N GLU A 255 -9.27 9.60 41.23
CA GLU A 255 -9.96 10.90 41.23
C GLU A 255 -10.68 11.16 39.90
N ASN A 256 -10.02 10.87 38.78
CA ASN A 256 -10.59 11.06 37.44
C ASN A 256 -11.40 9.85 36.95
N ASP A 257 -11.58 8.82 37.78
CA ASP A 257 -12.33 7.60 37.49
C ASP A 257 -11.97 6.94 36.15
N SER A 258 -10.70 7.01 35.76
CA SER A 258 -10.26 6.63 34.42
C SER A 258 -8.80 6.18 34.35
N ALA A 259 -8.50 5.46 33.27
CA ALA A 259 -7.13 5.18 32.84
C ALA A 259 -6.93 5.55 31.37
N ILE A 260 -5.72 5.96 31.04
CA ILE A 260 -5.34 6.42 29.71
C ILE A 260 -4.01 5.74 29.35
N LEU A 261 -4.00 5.04 28.22
CA LEU A 261 -2.77 4.64 27.54
C LEU A 261 -2.53 5.59 26.39
N GLN A 262 -1.35 6.17 26.30
CA GLN A 262 -0.96 7.11 25.26
C GLN A 262 0.28 6.63 24.53
N ALA A 263 0.32 6.83 23.21
CA ALA A 263 1.51 6.72 22.38
C ALA A 263 1.80 8.07 21.73
N LYS A 264 3.00 8.61 21.98
CA LYS A 264 3.51 9.82 21.35
C LYS A 264 4.52 9.44 20.26
N LEU A 265 4.21 9.84 19.04
CA LEU A 265 5.03 9.61 17.85
C LEU A 265 6.05 10.75 17.73
N LYS A 266 7.28 10.43 17.33
CA LYS A 266 8.38 11.39 17.15
C LYS A 266 8.51 11.81 15.71
#